data_AF-S4RM12-F1
#
_entry.id   AF-S4RM12-F1
#
_cell.length_a   1.000
_cell.length_b   1.000
_cell.length_c   1.000
_cell.angle_alpha   90.00
_cell.angle_beta   90.00
_cell.angle_gamma   90.00
#
_symmetry.space_group_name_H-M   'P 1'
#
loop_
_entity.id
_entity.type
_entity.pdbx_description
1 polymer ?
#
loop_
_entity_poly.entity_id
_entity_poly.type
_entity_poly.pdbx_seq_one_letter_code
_entity_poly.pdbx_strand_id
1 'polypeptide(L)'
;EMDDLRQLLRWPSPPAMSSFNFESSTSPAATSYRLLGKSRNFTVGDTLHLTVQARDHHGRDKRHGGDYFRIKVHSPRLQAGAFGSVLDHDNGSYTASVMLPWPGEALVDVKLVHSSEAVQIISRLRDSVPNKIFFTGYFEKEGAKGEATECNAVPRLMLKSKMCEYRDKATGHMWFCKKPRTLPCDSLRFHSNRGFSNILTKDEERFFSNCSNKMMSSGQWSSEWVFKIDEPNPDTTVMQQSLQGHPMPSLSGFYLNDEWVSLSCRTRLFPSPQDLAKCLRGKRLYMYGDSTIRQWFLHLTAHVP
;
A
#
# COMPACT_ATOMS: atom_id res chain seq x y z
N GLU A 1 -20.56 1.01 16.42
CA GLU A 1 -19.23 1.64 16.27
C GLU A 1 -18.24 0.80 15.45
N MET A 2 -17.78 -0.37 15.90
CA MET A 2 -16.87 -1.22 15.10
C MET A 2 -17.50 -1.81 13.82
N ASP A 3 -18.79 -2.14 13.86
CA ASP A 3 -19.51 -2.61 12.67
C ASP A 3 -19.74 -1.48 11.65
N ASP A 4 -19.93 -0.25 12.12
CA ASP A 4 -20.06 0.94 11.26
C ASP A 4 -18.72 1.25 10.56
N LEU A 5 -17.60 1.16 11.28
CA LEU A 5 -16.26 1.28 10.70
C LEU A 5 -15.97 0.18 9.68
N ARG A 6 -16.39 -1.06 9.93
CA ARG A 6 -16.25 -2.16 8.96
C ARG A 6 -17.09 -1.95 7.72
N GLN A 7 -18.30 -1.38 7.84
CA GLN A 7 -19.11 -1.01 6.70
C GLN A 7 -18.48 0.15 5.90
N LEU A 8 -17.94 1.16 6.57
CA LEU A 8 -17.22 2.27 5.93
C LEU A 8 -15.95 1.84 5.20
N LEU A 9 -15.27 0.79 5.69
CA LEU A 9 -14.06 0.23 5.08
C LEU A 9 -14.35 -0.92 4.11
N ARG A 10 -15.63 -1.21 3.82
CA ARG A 10 -16.00 -2.33 2.96
C ARG A 10 -15.67 -1.98 1.52
N TRP A 11 -14.69 -2.68 0.96
CA TRP A 11 -14.39 -2.62 -0.47
C TRP A 11 -15.56 -3.22 -1.27
N PRO A 12 -16.03 -2.57 -2.36
CA PRO A 12 -17.00 -3.17 -3.26
C PRO A 12 -16.43 -4.49 -3.81
N SER A 13 -17.14 -5.59 -3.60
CA SER A 13 -16.76 -6.88 -4.16
C SER A 13 -17.80 -7.27 -5.19
N PRO A 14 -17.40 -7.78 -6.37
CA PRO A 14 -18.35 -8.39 -7.29
C PRO A 14 -19.12 -9.52 -6.58
N PRO A 15 -20.29 -9.92 -7.12
CA PRO A 15 -21.01 -11.09 -6.62
C PRO A 15 -20.06 -12.27 -6.45
N ALA A 16 -20.20 -13.01 -5.34
CA ALA A 16 -19.38 -14.17 -5.06
C ALA A 16 -19.55 -15.20 -6.20
N MET A 17 -18.60 -15.22 -7.13
CA MET A 17 -18.58 -16.20 -8.21
C MET A 17 -17.82 -17.44 -7.75
N SER A 18 -18.39 -18.60 -8.05
CA SER A 18 -17.82 -19.91 -7.71
C SER A 18 -16.61 -20.27 -8.56
N SER A 19 -16.41 -19.62 -9.72
CA SER A 19 -15.19 -19.73 -10.52
C SER A 19 -14.83 -18.39 -11.18
N PHE A 20 -13.57 -17.98 -11.06
CA PHE A 20 -13.03 -16.82 -11.74
C PHE A 20 -12.43 -17.25 -13.07
N ASN A 21 -13.08 -16.88 -14.18
CA ASN A 21 -12.45 -17.00 -15.49
C ASN A 21 -11.52 -15.81 -15.72
N PHE A 22 -10.21 -16.06 -15.84
CA PHE A 22 -9.20 -15.02 -16.09
C PHE A 22 -9.55 -14.16 -17.30
N GLU A 23 -10.07 -14.73 -18.39
CA GLU A 23 -10.39 -13.98 -19.60
C GLU A 23 -11.60 -13.02 -19.43
N SER A 24 -12.37 -13.19 -18.35
CA SER A 24 -13.46 -12.29 -17.95
C SER A 24 -13.04 -11.24 -16.90
N SER A 25 -11.80 -11.35 -16.42
CA SER A 25 -11.21 -10.39 -15.49
C SER A 25 -10.78 -9.11 -16.19
N THR A 26 -10.59 -8.05 -15.42
CA THR A 26 -10.23 -6.74 -15.98
C THR A 26 -8.83 -6.78 -16.59
N SER A 27 -8.76 -6.46 -17.88
CA SER A 27 -7.53 -6.38 -18.65
C SER A 27 -6.98 -4.95 -18.64
N PRO A 28 -5.74 -4.73 -18.18
CA PRO A 28 -5.07 -3.44 -18.32
C PRO A 28 -4.95 -2.99 -19.78
N ALA A 29 -4.81 -3.94 -20.72
CA ALA A 29 -4.60 -3.65 -22.13
C ALA A 29 -5.90 -3.27 -22.89
N ALA A 30 -7.07 -3.62 -22.35
CA ALA A 30 -8.36 -3.26 -22.96
C ALA A 30 -9.06 -2.08 -22.25
N THR A 31 -8.68 -1.82 -20.99
CA THR A 31 -9.25 -0.76 -20.15
C THR A 31 -8.78 0.62 -20.61
N SER A 32 -9.70 1.52 -20.94
CA SER A 32 -9.36 2.87 -21.42
C SER A 32 -9.67 3.95 -20.38
N TYR A 33 -8.99 5.09 -20.46
CA TYR A 33 -9.35 6.29 -19.71
C TYR A 33 -9.50 7.51 -20.61
N ARG A 34 -10.29 8.50 -20.17
CA ARG A 34 -10.50 9.77 -20.86
C ARG A 34 -10.53 10.93 -19.89
N LEU A 35 -10.02 12.08 -20.34
CA LEU A 35 -10.13 13.34 -19.61
C LEU A 35 -11.61 13.73 -19.44
N LEU A 36 -11.98 14.11 -18.21
CA LEU A 36 -13.26 14.74 -17.93
C LEU A 36 -13.12 16.25 -18.11
N GLY A 37 -13.95 16.82 -18.99
CA GLY A 37 -13.94 18.24 -19.31
C GLY A 37 -13.30 18.56 -20.66
N LYS A 38 -13.47 19.81 -21.11
CA LYS A 38 -12.94 20.31 -22.39
C LYS A 38 -11.64 21.12 -22.25
N SER A 39 -11.39 21.69 -21.07
CA SER A 39 -10.16 22.46 -20.83
C SER A 39 -8.96 21.53 -20.74
N ARG A 40 -7.86 21.95 -21.35
CA ARG A 40 -6.53 21.34 -21.19
C ARG A 40 -5.52 22.29 -20.55
N ASN A 41 -5.97 23.48 -20.19
CA ASN A 41 -5.15 24.46 -19.49
C ASN A 41 -5.42 24.27 -18.00
N PHE A 42 -4.35 23.94 -17.28
CA PHE A 42 -4.38 23.70 -15.85
C PHE A 42 -3.43 24.67 -15.16
N THR A 43 -3.82 25.15 -13.99
CA THR A 43 -2.98 25.95 -13.09
C THR A 43 -2.61 25.10 -11.87
N VAL A 44 -1.50 25.42 -11.20
CA VAL A 44 -1.15 24.78 -9.93
C VAL A 44 -2.33 24.87 -8.95
N GLY A 45 -2.67 23.73 -8.34
CA GLY A 45 -3.81 23.58 -7.44
C GLY A 45 -5.06 22.97 -8.11
N ASP A 46 -5.14 22.98 -9.44
CA ASP A 46 -6.24 22.35 -10.15
C ASP A 46 -6.29 20.83 -9.91
N THR A 47 -7.49 20.27 -10.03
CA THR A 47 -7.69 18.82 -9.96
C THR A 47 -7.98 18.27 -11.36
N LEU A 48 -7.15 17.33 -11.78
CA LEU A 48 -7.36 16.55 -12.99
C LEU A 48 -8.36 15.43 -12.70
N HIS A 49 -9.43 15.34 -13.50
CA HIS A 49 -10.42 14.27 -13.42
C HIS A 49 -10.39 13.40 -14.67
N LEU A 50 -10.37 12.07 -14.51
CA LEU A 50 -10.40 11.10 -15.61
C LEU A 50 -11.54 10.10 -15.37
N THR A 51 -12.24 9.72 -16.42
CA THR A 51 -13.10 8.53 -16.40
C THR A 51 -12.29 7.34 -16.89
N VAL A 52 -12.26 6.27 -16.11
CA VAL A 52 -11.72 4.96 -16.50
C VAL A 52 -12.89 4.03 -16.81
N GLN A 53 -12.84 3.35 -17.95
CA GLN A 53 -13.80 2.33 -18.35
C GLN A 53 -13.09 0.97 -18.34
N ALA A 54 -13.38 0.15 -17.34
CA ALA A 54 -12.80 -1.17 -17.19
C ALA A 54 -13.37 -2.14 -18.24
N ARG A 55 -12.48 -2.91 -18.86
CA ARG A 55 -12.84 -3.94 -19.85
C ARG A 55 -12.14 -5.25 -19.57
N ASP A 56 -12.77 -6.34 -19.95
CA ASP A 56 -12.18 -7.67 -19.86
C ASP A 56 -11.14 -7.94 -20.96
N HIS A 57 -10.52 -9.11 -20.94
CA HIS A 57 -9.52 -9.52 -21.95
C HIS A 57 -10.09 -9.67 -23.36
N HIS A 58 -11.41 -9.72 -23.51
CA HIS A 58 -12.10 -9.73 -24.80
C HIS A 58 -12.53 -8.32 -25.26
N GLY A 59 -12.20 -7.28 -24.50
CA GLY A 59 -12.58 -5.90 -24.81
C GLY A 59 -14.04 -5.56 -24.51
N ARG A 60 -14.74 -6.37 -23.70
CA ARG A 60 -16.12 -6.10 -23.27
C ARG A 60 -16.11 -5.24 -22.01
N ASP A 61 -17.02 -4.28 -21.93
CA ASP A 61 -17.15 -3.43 -20.74
C ASP A 61 -17.56 -4.26 -19.51
N LYS A 62 -16.88 -4.03 -18.39
CA LYS A 62 -17.24 -4.59 -17.08
C LYS A 62 -18.57 -3.97 -16.64
N ARG A 63 -19.35 -4.73 -15.87
CA ARG A 63 -20.69 -4.32 -15.36
C ARG A 63 -20.76 -4.19 -13.85
N HIS A 64 -19.62 -4.30 -13.18
CA HIS A 64 -19.49 -4.24 -11.73
C HIS A 64 -18.17 -3.57 -11.39
N GLY A 65 -18.07 -3.04 -10.16
CA GLY A 65 -16.84 -2.47 -9.64
C GLY A 65 -15.90 -3.51 -9.02
N GLY A 66 -15.09 -3.03 -8.08
CA GLY A 66 -14.22 -3.78 -7.20
C GLY A 66 -12.76 -3.88 -7.67
N ASP A 67 -12.43 -3.35 -8.85
CA ASP A 67 -11.05 -3.31 -9.32
C ASP A 67 -10.23 -2.31 -8.49
N TYR A 68 -9.00 -2.67 -8.16
CA TYR A 68 -8.08 -1.78 -7.48
C TYR A 68 -7.23 -0.99 -8.48
N PHE A 69 -7.71 0.18 -8.85
CA PHE A 69 -6.96 1.16 -9.63
C PHE A 69 -6.18 2.13 -8.74
N ARG A 70 -5.04 2.61 -9.24
CA ARG A 70 -4.31 3.76 -8.70
C ARG A 70 -4.06 4.77 -9.79
N ILE A 71 -4.08 6.05 -9.43
CA ILE A 71 -3.66 7.16 -10.29
C ILE A 71 -2.51 7.91 -9.63
N LYS A 72 -1.54 8.32 -10.44
CA LYS A 72 -0.53 9.29 -10.05
C LYS A 72 -0.28 10.27 -11.19
N VAL A 73 0.16 11.47 -10.83
CA VAL A 73 0.89 12.38 -11.73
C VAL A 73 2.35 12.36 -11.33
N HIS A 74 3.24 12.44 -12.31
CA HIS A 74 4.68 12.45 -12.07
C HIS A 74 5.43 13.19 -13.16
N SER A 75 6.65 13.62 -12.86
CA SER A 75 7.54 14.26 -13.81
C SER A 75 8.95 13.78 -13.55
N PRO A 76 9.52 12.88 -14.39
CA PRO A 76 10.90 12.44 -14.24
C PRO A 76 11.89 13.61 -14.29
N ARG A 77 11.61 14.61 -15.13
CA ARG A 77 12.45 15.81 -15.29
C ARG A 77 12.50 16.67 -14.04
N LEU A 78 11.37 16.80 -13.33
CA LEU A 78 11.27 17.58 -12.09
C LEU A 78 11.45 16.71 -10.84
N GLN A 79 11.73 15.41 -11.00
CA GLN A 79 11.73 14.43 -9.90
C GLN A 79 10.49 14.58 -9.01
N ALA A 80 9.33 14.73 -9.65
CA ALA A 80 8.08 15.08 -8.99
C ALA A 80 7.06 13.94 -9.08
N GLY A 81 6.21 13.83 -8.06
CA GLY A 81 5.20 12.78 -7.98
C GLY A 81 4.10 13.05 -6.96
N ALA A 82 2.85 12.90 -7.37
CA ALA A 82 1.69 12.97 -6.49
C ALA A 82 0.71 11.84 -6.81
N PHE A 83 0.12 11.22 -5.79
CA PHE A 83 -0.95 10.25 -5.96
C PHE A 83 -2.32 10.94 -5.94
N GLY A 84 -3.29 10.32 -6.59
CA GLY A 84 -4.68 10.75 -6.53
C GLY A 84 -5.59 9.70 -5.91
N SER A 85 -6.89 9.98 -5.94
CA SER A 85 -7.95 9.08 -5.50
C SER A 85 -8.67 8.47 -6.70
N VAL A 86 -9.22 7.26 -6.52
CA VAL A 86 -10.11 6.63 -7.50
C VAL A 86 -11.43 6.33 -6.81
N LEU A 87 -12.51 6.81 -7.41
CA LEU A 87 -13.88 6.50 -7.02
C LEU A 87 -14.41 5.40 -7.94
N ASP A 88 -14.89 4.32 -7.35
CA ASP A 88 -15.58 3.23 -8.05
C ASP A 88 -17.08 3.52 -8.10
N HIS A 89 -17.67 3.47 -9.30
CA HIS A 89 -19.11 3.70 -9.51
C HIS A 89 -19.93 2.40 -9.47
N ASP A 90 -19.29 1.27 -9.17
CA ASP A 90 -19.85 -0.08 -9.06
C ASP A 90 -20.57 -0.58 -10.34
N ASN A 91 -20.19 -0.04 -11.49
CA ASN A 91 -20.78 -0.38 -12.79
C ASN A 91 -19.73 -0.65 -13.88
N GLY A 92 -18.47 -0.85 -13.48
CA GLY A 92 -17.32 -1.01 -14.38
C GLY A 92 -16.69 0.30 -14.86
N SER A 93 -17.21 1.45 -14.43
CA SER A 93 -16.58 2.75 -14.62
C SER A 93 -16.05 3.32 -13.31
N TYR A 94 -14.99 4.13 -13.40
CA TYR A 94 -14.32 4.75 -12.26
C TYR A 94 -14.01 6.22 -12.56
N THR A 95 -14.03 7.08 -11.54
CA THR A 95 -13.50 8.45 -11.64
C THR A 95 -12.18 8.54 -10.89
N ALA A 96 -11.10 8.75 -11.61
CA ALA A 96 -9.78 9.03 -11.04
C ALA A 96 -9.58 10.55 -10.92
N SER A 97 -9.12 11.02 -9.76
CA SER A 97 -8.94 12.45 -9.47
C SER A 97 -7.57 12.68 -8.85
N VAL A 98 -6.82 13.67 -9.33
CA VAL A 98 -5.47 13.96 -8.84
C VAL A 98 -5.19 15.46 -8.89
N MET A 99 -4.73 16.04 -7.78
CA MET A 99 -4.30 17.43 -7.71
C MET A 99 -3.00 17.62 -8.48
N LEU A 100 -2.87 18.74 -9.19
CA LEU A 100 -1.68 19.18 -9.91
C LEU A 100 -0.87 20.15 -9.04
N PRO A 101 0.20 19.71 -8.33
CA PRO A 101 0.81 20.49 -7.26
C PRO A 101 2.02 21.33 -7.69
N TRP A 102 2.53 21.19 -8.91
CA TRP A 102 3.72 21.88 -9.39
C TRP A 102 3.51 22.46 -10.80
N PRO A 103 4.17 23.57 -11.13
CA PRO A 103 4.12 24.13 -12.48
C PRO A 103 4.98 23.32 -13.45
N GLY A 104 4.68 23.42 -14.73
CA GLY A 104 5.39 22.74 -15.79
C GLY A 104 4.76 21.39 -16.17
N GLU A 105 5.60 20.41 -16.46
CA GLU A 105 5.16 19.14 -17.04
C GLU A 105 4.68 18.15 -15.98
N ALA A 106 3.55 17.52 -16.25
CA ALA A 106 3.06 16.36 -15.51
C ALA A 106 2.58 15.26 -16.45
N LEU A 107 3.03 14.03 -16.18
CA LEU A 107 2.63 12.80 -16.83
C LEU A 107 1.63 12.06 -15.94
N VAL A 108 0.51 11.62 -16.51
CA VAL A 108 -0.49 10.81 -15.83
C VAL A 108 -0.19 9.33 -15.99
N ASP A 109 -0.26 8.58 -14.90
CA ASP A 109 -0.21 7.12 -14.89
C ASP A 109 -1.42 6.57 -14.14
N VAL A 110 -2.27 5.82 -14.85
CA VAL A 110 -3.41 5.08 -14.29
C VAL A 110 -3.08 3.60 -14.36
N LYS A 111 -3.01 2.95 -13.21
CA LYS A 111 -2.58 1.56 -13.08
C LYS A 111 -3.68 0.71 -12.48
N LEU A 112 -4.02 -0.38 -13.17
CA LEU A 112 -4.71 -1.50 -12.54
C LEU A 112 -3.71 -2.26 -11.67
N VAL A 113 -3.90 -2.22 -10.35
CA VAL A 113 -3.07 -2.97 -9.40
C VAL A 113 -3.59 -4.40 -9.27
N HIS A 114 -4.89 -4.56 -9.05
CA HIS A 114 -5.56 -5.86 -8.98
C HIS A 114 -6.93 -5.76 -9.64
N SER A 115 -7.31 -6.73 -10.46
CA SER A 115 -8.69 -6.86 -10.90
C SER A 115 -9.60 -7.18 -9.72
N SER A 116 -10.89 -6.93 -9.86
CA SER A 116 -11.89 -7.24 -8.85
C SER A 116 -11.90 -8.73 -8.44
N GLU A 117 -11.58 -9.63 -9.37
CA GLU A 117 -11.42 -11.07 -9.12
C GLU A 117 -10.18 -11.35 -8.25
N ALA A 118 -9.05 -10.71 -8.55
CA ALA A 118 -7.85 -10.81 -7.74
C ALA A 118 -8.07 -10.26 -6.32
N VAL A 119 -8.81 -9.16 -6.18
CA VAL A 119 -9.22 -8.59 -4.89
C VAL A 119 -10.09 -9.58 -4.11
N GLN A 120 -11.04 -10.25 -4.77
CA GLN A 120 -11.85 -11.29 -4.12
C GLN A 120 -11.00 -12.47 -3.65
N ILE A 121 -10.03 -12.94 -4.46
CA ILE A 121 -9.12 -14.01 -4.06
C ILE A 121 -8.32 -13.58 -2.82
N ILE A 122 -7.75 -12.37 -2.81
CA ILE A 122 -7.03 -11.82 -1.65
C ILE A 122 -7.95 -11.78 -0.41
N SER A 123 -9.18 -11.28 -0.55
CA SER A 123 -10.14 -11.21 0.56
C SER A 123 -10.50 -12.60 1.09
N ARG A 124 -10.79 -13.55 0.20
CA ARG A 124 -11.08 -14.95 0.56
C ARG A 124 -9.91 -15.58 1.32
N LEU A 125 -8.68 -15.37 0.87
CA LEU A 125 -7.48 -15.95 1.49
C LEU A 125 -7.06 -15.23 2.78
N ARG A 126 -7.43 -13.96 2.95
CA ARG A 126 -7.29 -13.26 4.24
C ARG A 126 -8.09 -13.99 5.31
N ASP A 127 -9.33 -14.36 4.99
CA ASP A 127 -10.29 -14.86 5.97
C ASP A 127 -10.25 -16.39 6.11
N SER A 128 -10.06 -17.13 5.01
CA SER A 128 -10.08 -18.59 5.02
C SER A 128 -8.73 -19.24 5.33
N VAL A 129 -7.60 -18.55 5.07
CA VAL A 129 -6.24 -19.07 5.30
C VAL A 129 -5.41 -18.03 6.08
N PRO A 130 -5.73 -17.78 7.36
CA PRO A 130 -5.04 -16.75 8.15
C PRO A 130 -3.56 -17.08 8.40
N ASN A 131 -3.17 -18.34 8.30
CA ASN A 131 -1.82 -18.85 8.52
C ASN A 131 -0.99 -19.02 7.23
N LYS A 132 -1.45 -18.46 6.11
CA LYS A 132 -0.71 -18.49 4.85
C LYS A 132 0.72 -17.95 4.96
N ILE A 133 0.98 -17.13 5.98
CA ILE A 133 2.32 -16.64 6.33
C ILE A 133 2.86 -17.52 7.45
N PHE A 134 4.05 -18.09 7.24
CA PHE A 134 4.76 -18.88 8.23
C PHE A 134 5.73 -18.00 9.00
N PHE A 135 5.71 -18.08 10.32
CA PHE A 135 6.72 -17.47 11.17
C PHE A 135 7.55 -18.54 11.86
N THR A 136 8.81 -18.22 12.11
CA THR A 136 9.72 -19.03 12.93
C THR A 136 10.03 -18.27 14.20
N GLY A 137 9.86 -18.91 15.35
CA GLY A 137 10.36 -18.42 16.63
C GLY A 137 11.71 -19.05 16.95
N TYR A 138 12.62 -18.25 17.49
CA TYR A 138 13.97 -18.66 17.87
C TYR A 138 14.10 -18.61 19.39
N PHE A 139 14.52 -19.73 19.97
CA PHE A 139 14.56 -19.99 21.39
C PHE A 139 16.00 -20.14 21.84
N GLU A 140 16.38 -19.41 22.89
CA GLU A 140 17.76 -19.38 23.39
C GLU A 140 17.80 -19.37 24.92
N LYS A 141 18.64 -20.25 25.45
CA LYS A 141 18.98 -20.34 26.87
C LYS A 141 20.48 -20.56 27.01
N GLU A 142 21.09 -19.87 27.96
CA GLU A 142 22.52 -19.98 28.23
C GLU A 142 22.95 -21.44 28.46
N GLY A 143 24.05 -21.83 27.83
CA GLY A 143 24.59 -23.20 27.90
C GLY A 143 23.79 -24.25 27.13
N ALA A 144 22.69 -23.89 26.45
CA ALA A 144 21.88 -24.80 25.65
C ALA A 144 21.97 -24.46 24.16
N LYS A 145 21.84 -25.49 23.30
CA LYS A 145 21.73 -25.29 21.86
C LYS A 145 20.41 -24.58 21.54
N GLY A 146 20.49 -23.49 20.77
CA GLY A 146 19.30 -22.78 20.31
C GLY A 146 18.38 -23.66 19.46
N GLU A 147 17.08 -23.45 19.58
CA GLU A 147 16.05 -24.16 18.82
C GLU A 147 15.19 -23.19 18.03
N ALA A 148 14.68 -23.64 16.88
CA ALA A 148 13.77 -22.87 16.06
C ALA A 148 12.51 -23.68 15.77
N THR A 149 11.34 -23.11 16.03
CA THR A 149 10.06 -23.78 15.82
C THR A 149 9.07 -22.86 15.12
N GLU A 150 8.04 -23.46 14.52
CA GLU A 150 7.00 -22.72 13.82
C GLU A 150 6.09 -21.95 14.79
N CYS A 151 5.80 -20.71 14.45
CA CYS A 151 4.91 -19.82 15.20
C CYS A 151 3.84 -19.19 14.30
N ASN A 152 2.71 -18.79 14.89
CA ASN A 152 1.65 -18.07 14.20
C ASN A 152 0.73 -17.33 15.19
N ALA A 153 -0.04 -16.37 14.68
CA ALA A 153 -1.10 -15.70 15.44
C ALA A 153 -2.38 -16.56 15.57
N VAL A 154 -2.57 -17.54 14.68
CA VAL A 154 -3.75 -18.42 14.71
C VAL A 154 -3.36 -19.84 15.16
N PRO A 155 -3.90 -20.33 16.31
CA PRO A 155 -3.46 -21.59 16.92
C PRO A 155 -4.03 -22.83 16.22
N ARG A 156 -5.13 -22.67 15.45
CA ARG A 156 -5.91 -23.78 14.88
C ARG A 156 -5.11 -24.75 14.01
N LEU A 157 -3.91 -24.40 13.55
CA LEU A 157 -3.12 -25.27 12.68
C LEU A 157 -2.03 -26.05 13.42
N MET A 158 -1.85 -25.77 14.71
CA MET A 158 -0.85 -26.44 15.55
C MET A 158 -1.47 -27.46 16.51
N LEU A 159 -2.80 -27.67 16.45
CA LEU A 159 -3.62 -28.44 17.40
C LEU A 159 -3.08 -29.84 17.79
N LYS A 160 -2.23 -30.45 16.96
CA LYS A 160 -1.63 -31.77 17.24
C LYS A 160 -0.32 -31.73 18.05
N SER A 161 0.20 -30.55 18.38
CA SER A 161 1.50 -30.37 19.06
C SER A 161 1.34 -29.65 20.40
N LYS A 162 2.24 -29.93 21.36
CA LYS A 162 2.38 -29.09 22.56
C LYS A 162 2.79 -27.68 22.11
N MET A 163 2.13 -26.65 22.65
CA MET A 163 2.34 -25.26 22.24
C MET A 163 2.86 -24.40 23.40
N CYS A 164 3.54 -23.34 23.01
CA CYS A 164 3.84 -22.18 23.84
C CYS A 164 2.87 -21.06 23.46
N GLU A 165 2.25 -20.45 24.46
CA GLU A 165 1.29 -19.36 24.30
C GLU A 165 1.86 -18.08 24.90
N TYR A 166 1.83 -17.00 24.14
CA TYR A 166 2.28 -15.70 24.57
C TYR A 166 1.14 -14.71 24.41
N ARG A 167 0.67 -14.18 25.54
CA ARG A 167 -0.35 -13.14 25.56
C ARG A 167 0.32 -11.80 25.79
N ASP A 168 0.14 -10.88 24.86
CA ASP A 168 0.52 -9.50 25.10
C ASP A 168 -0.37 -8.90 26.20
N LYS A 169 0.25 -8.38 27.27
CA LYS A 169 -0.48 -7.91 28.45
C LYS A 169 -1.31 -6.65 28.18
N ALA A 170 -0.87 -5.80 27.25
CA ALA A 170 -1.51 -4.52 26.97
C ALA A 170 -2.70 -4.66 26.00
N THR A 171 -2.51 -5.44 24.94
CA THR A 171 -3.49 -5.58 23.85
C THR A 171 -4.32 -6.86 23.97
N GLY A 172 -3.87 -7.83 24.75
CA GLY A 172 -4.51 -9.15 24.86
C GLY A 172 -4.30 -10.04 23.64
N HIS A 173 -3.58 -9.59 22.61
CA HIS A 173 -3.29 -10.39 21.42
C HIS A 173 -2.48 -11.64 21.78
N MET A 174 -2.81 -12.73 21.10
CA MET A 174 -2.19 -14.04 21.32
C MET A 174 -1.18 -14.36 20.22
N TRP A 175 -0.08 -14.97 20.62
CA TRP A 175 0.94 -15.53 19.76
C TRP A 175 1.23 -16.96 20.17
N PHE A 176 1.37 -17.85 19.19
CA PHE A 176 1.53 -19.28 19.44
C PHE A 176 2.79 -19.80 18.75
N CYS A 177 3.53 -20.66 19.44
CA CYS A 177 4.65 -21.38 18.86
C CYS A 177 4.56 -22.87 19.18
N LYS A 178 5.01 -23.74 18.28
CA LYS A 178 5.26 -25.14 18.62
C LYS A 178 6.31 -25.18 19.74
N LYS A 179 6.07 -25.99 20.77
CA LYS A 179 7.02 -26.12 21.88
C LYS A 179 8.36 -26.70 21.37
N PRO A 180 9.51 -26.06 21.68
CA PRO A 180 10.82 -26.64 21.39
C PRO A 180 11.01 -28.01 22.07
N ARG A 181 11.92 -28.83 21.56
CA ARG A 181 12.10 -30.20 22.07
C ARG A 181 12.70 -30.20 23.47
N THR A 182 13.67 -29.31 23.73
CA THR A 182 14.41 -29.27 24.99
C THR A 182 14.27 -27.93 25.71
N LEU A 183 14.11 -26.83 24.96
CA LEU A 183 14.01 -25.50 25.53
C LEU A 183 12.59 -25.17 26.05
N PRO A 184 12.49 -24.44 27.18
CA PRO A 184 11.22 -23.99 27.73
C PRO A 184 10.61 -22.85 26.90
N CYS A 185 9.30 -22.64 27.03
CA CYS A 185 8.57 -21.63 26.25
C CYS A 185 9.03 -20.19 26.54
N ASP A 186 9.43 -19.89 27.77
CA ASP A 186 9.94 -18.57 28.16
C ASP A 186 11.31 -18.22 27.55
N SER A 187 11.95 -19.14 26.83
CA SER A 187 13.21 -18.90 26.14
C SER A 187 13.06 -18.31 24.73
N LEU A 188 11.85 -17.99 24.27
CA LEU A 188 11.62 -17.29 23.00
C LEU A 188 12.33 -15.92 23.02
N ARG A 189 13.22 -15.67 22.05
CA ARG A 189 13.97 -14.41 21.94
C ARG A 189 13.44 -13.49 20.87
N PHE A 190 13.20 -14.04 19.68
CA PHE A 190 12.66 -13.29 18.56
C PHE A 190 11.95 -14.24 17.60
N HIS A 191 11.28 -13.66 16.61
CA HIS A 191 10.69 -14.39 15.51
C HIS A 191 11.01 -13.71 14.18
N SER A 192 10.89 -14.46 13.09
CA SER A 192 11.04 -13.94 11.74
C SER A 192 9.98 -14.52 10.81
N ASN A 193 9.69 -13.80 9.72
CA ASN A 193 8.91 -14.35 8.62
C ASN A 193 9.74 -15.39 7.87
N ARG A 194 9.21 -16.60 7.69
CA ARG A 194 9.86 -17.69 6.96
C ARG A 194 9.36 -17.83 5.51
N GLY A 195 8.21 -17.25 5.18
CA GLY A 195 7.66 -17.26 3.83
C GLY A 195 6.15 -17.49 3.77
N PHE A 196 5.68 -17.84 2.58
CA PHE A 196 4.27 -18.00 2.26
C PHE A 196 3.96 -19.43 1.82
N SER A 197 2.81 -19.95 2.25
CA SER A 197 2.23 -21.18 1.70
C SER A 197 1.83 -20.96 0.24
N ASN A 198 2.03 -21.97 -0.62
CA ASN A 198 1.32 -21.96 -1.90
C ASN A 198 -0.16 -22.33 -1.65
N ILE A 199 -1.02 -21.31 -1.71
CA ILE A 199 -2.45 -21.39 -1.38
C ILE A 199 -3.36 -21.07 -2.57
N LEU A 200 -2.76 -20.67 -3.69
CA LEU A 200 -3.47 -20.34 -4.90
C LEU A 200 -3.68 -21.62 -5.71
N THR A 201 -4.81 -21.72 -6.40
CA THR A 201 -4.95 -22.70 -7.48
C THR A 201 -4.14 -22.25 -8.69
N LYS A 202 -3.84 -23.17 -9.62
CA LYS A 202 -3.16 -22.82 -10.88
C LYS A 202 -3.89 -21.74 -11.69
N ASP A 203 -5.22 -21.73 -11.63
CA ASP A 203 -6.04 -20.72 -12.30
C ASP A 203 -5.93 -19.36 -11.58
N GLU A 204 -5.92 -19.37 -10.24
CA GLU A 204 -5.76 -18.16 -9.43
C GLU A 204 -4.38 -17.52 -9.57
N GLU A 205 -3.32 -18.33 -9.75
CA GLU A 205 -1.96 -17.83 -10.00
C GLU A 205 -1.89 -16.87 -11.20
N ARG A 206 -2.74 -17.06 -12.22
CA ARG A 206 -2.79 -16.18 -13.41
C ARG A 206 -3.19 -14.74 -13.06
N PHE A 207 -3.98 -14.54 -12.00
CA PHE A 207 -4.39 -13.20 -11.56
C PHE A 207 -3.24 -12.43 -10.86
N PHE A 208 -2.16 -13.12 -10.50
CA PHE A 208 -1.00 -12.57 -9.81
C PHE A 208 0.32 -12.70 -10.59
N SER A 209 0.34 -13.42 -11.72
CA SER A 209 1.54 -13.65 -12.53
C SER A 209 2.15 -12.36 -13.11
N ASN A 210 1.32 -11.35 -13.34
CA ASN A 210 1.75 -10.01 -13.76
C ASN A 210 2.18 -9.09 -12.61
N CYS A 211 2.16 -9.56 -11.35
CA CYS A 211 2.72 -8.83 -10.19
C CYS A 211 4.24 -8.97 -10.07
N SER A 212 4.92 -9.37 -11.15
CA SER A 212 6.37 -9.32 -11.22
C SER A 212 6.83 -7.89 -10.91
N ASN A 213 7.80 -7.78 -10.01
CA ASN A 213 8.55 -6.60 -9.57
C ASN A 213 9.26 -5.87 -10.73
N LYS A 214 8.50 -5.44 -11.71
CA LYS A 214 8.85 -4.43 -12.68
C LYS A 214 7.88 -3.28 -12.46
N MET A 215 8.35 -2.37 -11.61
CA MET A 215 8.32 -0.96 -11.91
C MET A 215 8.96 -0.75 -13.30
N MET A 216 8.24 -1.14 -14.34
CA MET A 216 8.60 -0.96 -15.72
C MET A 216 7.28 -1.05 -16.48
N SER A 217 6.88 0.11 -16.98
CA SER A 217 6.07 0.30 -18.17
C SER A 217 6.04 -0.95 -19.06
N SER A 218 5.02 -1.80 -18.89
CA SER A 218 4.65 -2.78 -19.91
C SER A 218 3.15 -2.76 -20.11
N GLY A 219 2.66 -1.57 -20.34
CA GLY A 219 1.73 -1.30 -21.42
C GLY A 219 2.20 0.04 -21.96
N GLN A 220 2.71 0.06 -23.18
CA GLN A 220 2.83 1.31 -23.92
C GLN A 220 1.40 1.84 -24.09
N TRP A 221 0.95 2.63 -23.13
CA TRP A 221 -0.20 3.53 -23.23
C TRP A 221 0.38 4.92 -23.38
N SER A 222 1.17 5.10 -24.44
CA SER A 222 1.68 6.40 -24.85
C SER A 222 0.56 7.17 -25.56
N SER A 223 -0.38 7.65 -24.78
CA SER A 223 -0.59 9.08 -24.80
C SER A 223 -0.09 9.54 -23.45
N GLU A 224 1.21 9.82 -23.34
CA GLU A 224 1.70 10.69 -22.27
C GLU A 224 0.89 11.97 -22.41
N TRP A 225 -0.17 12.12 -21.60
CA TRP A 225 -0.87 13.39 -21.52
C TRP A 225 0.09 14.30 -20.76
N VAL A 226 0.95 14.95 -21.53
CA VAL A 226 1.82 16.01 -21.04
C VAL A 226 0.92 17.21 -20.82
N PHE A 227 0.53 17.43 -19.57
CA PHE A 227 -0.11 18.67 -19.18
C PHE A 227 0.98 19.69 -18.89
N LYS A 228 0.83 20.89 -19.46
CA LYS A 228 1.56 22.07 -19.01
C LYS A 228 0.69 22.74 -17.95
N ILE A 229 1.24 22.85 -16.77
CA ILE A 229 0.60 23.47 -15.61
C ILE A 229 1.20 24.87 -15.48
N ASP A 230 0.34 25.88 -15.59
CA ASP A 230 0.73 27.27 -15.43
C ASP A 230 1.05 27.58 -13.96
N GLU A 231 1.89 28.59 -13.73
CA GLU A 231 2.26 29.04 -12.39
C GLU A 231 1.02 29.38 -11.55
N PRO A 232 1.07 29.21 -10.21
CA PRO A 232 -0.04 29.55 -9.35
C PRO A 232 -0.42 31.02 -9.51
N ASN A 233 -1.72 31.31 -9.45
CA ASN A 233 -2.19 32.68 -9.32
C ASN A 233 -1.58 33.30 -8.04
N PRO A 234 -1.16 34.58 -8.05
CA PRO A 234 -0.41 35.19 -6.94
C PRO A 234 -1.16 35.26 -5.60
N ASP A 235 -2.42 34.85 -5.57
CA ASP A 235 -3.18 34.56 -4.35
C ASP A 235 -3.26 33.05 -4.14
N THR A 236 -2.41 32.48 -3.27
CA THR A 236 -2.89 31.66 -2.12
C THR A 236 -1.79 31.07 -1.23
N THR A 237 -1.99 31.34 0.06
CA THR A 237 -1.69 30.54 1.26
C THR A 237 -0.25 30.23 1.66
N VAL A 238 0.21 31.03 2.63
CA VAL A 238 1.25 30.66 3.60
C VAL A 238 0.78 29.42 4.38
N MET A 239 1.44 28.28 4.20
CA MET A 239 1.22 27.08 5.03
C MET A 239 1.55 27.40 6.49
N GLN A 240 0.56 27.24 7.37
CA GLN A 240 0.75 27.43 8.81
C GLN A 240 1.64 26.33 9.42
N GLN A 241 2.24 26.65 10.57
CA GLN A 241 2.97 25.67 11.37
C GLN A 241 2.00 24.59 11.89
N SER A 242 2.47 23.35 11.94
CA SER A 242 1.68 22.17 12.36
C SER A 242 0.97 22.39 13.71
N LEU A 243 -0.36 22.30 13.71
CA LEU A 243 -1.18 22.17 14.91
C LEU A 243 -1.67 20.72 15.01
N GLN A 244 -1.48 20.08 16.17
CA GLN A 244 -2.00 18.73 16.43
C GLN A 244 -3.51 18.69 16.20
N GLY A 245 -4.01 17.65 15.52
CA GLY A 245 -5.44 17.38 15.38
C GLY A 245 -6.13 17.97 14.15
N HIS A 246 -5.41 18.55 13.19
CA HIS A 246 -6.02 19.01 11.94
C HIS A 246 -6.41 17.83 11.03
N PRO A 247 -7.54 17.91 10.30
CA PRO A 247 -7.93 16.89 9.34
C PRO A 247 -6.86 16.79 8.25
N MET A 248 -6.39 15.57 7.97
CA MET A 248 -5.48 15.35 6.86
C MET A 248 -6.24 15.53 5.54
N PRO A 249 -5.74 16.36 4.61
CA PRO A 249 -6.29 16.43 3.25
C PRO A 249 -6.19 15.06 2.56
N SER A 250 -7.06 14.82 1.57
CA SER A 250 -7.10 13.58 0.78
C SER A 250 -5.74 13.25 0.12
N LEU A 251 -4.93 14.28 -0.16
CA LEU A 251 -3.53 14.17 -0.53
C LEU A 251 -2.65 14.74 0.59
N SER A 252 -1.88 13.88 1.27
CA SER A 252 -1.01 14.32 2.38
C SER A 252 0.17 15.20 1.93
N GLY A 253 0.56 15.11 0.66
CA GLY A 253 1.70 15.82 0.08
C GLY A 253 2.09 15.26 -1.29
N PHE A 254 3.20 15.76 -1.81
CA PHE A 254 3.78 15.36 -3.09
C PHE A 254 5.31 15.43 -3.02
N TYR A 255 5.98 14.76 -3.97
CA TYR A 255 7.40 14.94 -4.20
C TYR A 255 7.64 16.01 -5.27
N LEU A 256 8.66 16.84 -5.09
CA LEU A 256 9.18 17.79 -6.07
C LEU A 256 10.70 17.90 -5.87
N ASN A 257 11.49 17.75 -6.92
CA ASN A 257 12.96 17.69 -6.85
C ASN A 257 13.46 16.61 -5.88
N ASP A 258 12.80 15.45 -5.84
CA ASP A 258 13.04 14.35 -4.87
C ASP A 258 12.83 14.73 -3.39
N GLU A 259 12.24 15.89 -3.10
CA GLU A 259 11.89 16.32 -1.74
C GLU A 259 10.39 16.18 -1.46
N TRP A 260 10.05 15.68 -0.29
CA TRP A 260 8.66 15.59 0.15
C TRP A 260 8.12 16.95 0.62
N VAL A 261 7.12 17.46 -0.11
CA VAL A 261 6.34 18.64 0.22
C VAL A 261 5.02 18.18 0.83
N SER A 262 4.87 18.40 2.14
CA SER A 262 3.61 18.13 2.84
C SER A 262 2.60 19.22 2.52
N LEU A 263 1.34 18.83 2.26
CA LEU A 263 0.22 19.78 2.13
C LEU A 263 -0.46 20.05 3.47
N SER A 264 -0.09 19.31 4.52
CA SER A 264 -0.74 19.37 5.83
C SER A 264 0.02 20.26 6.81
N CYS A 265 1.35 20.37 6.65
CA CYS A 265 2.19 21.13 7.55
C CYS A 265 3.55 21.46 6.93
N ARG A 266 4.15 22.58 7.34
CA ARG A 266 5.51 22.92 6.89
C ARG A 266 6.51 21.90 7.44
N THR A 267 7.09 21.11 6.55
CA THR A 267 8.14 20.14 6.90
C THR A 267 9.49 20.84 7.05
N ARG A 268 10.25 20.45 8.07
CA ARG A 268 11.66 20.83 8.20
C ARG A 268 12.49 19.85 7.38
N LEU A 269 13.27 20.37 6.44
CA LEU A 269 14.23 19.58 5.67
C LEU A 269 15.52 19.37 6.47
N PHE A 270 16.13 18.20 6.29
CA PHE A 270 17.43 17.82 6.87
C PHE A 270 18.39 17.49 5.73
N PRO A 271 19.02 18.50 5.10
CA PRO A 271 19.85 18.29 3.92
C PRO A 271 21.13 17.48 4.22
N SER A 272 21.55 17.43 5.48
CA SER A 272 22.68 16.60 5.92
C SER A 272 22.30 15.68 7.10
N PRO A 273 22.93 14.51 7.23
CA PRO A 273 22.75 13.64 8.40
C PRO A 273 23.09 14.32 9.72
N GLN A 274 24.02 15.29 9.73
CA GLN A 274 24.40 16.05 10.92
C GLN A 274 23.28 16.96 11.42
N ASP A 275 22.47 17.53 10.53
CA ASP A 275 21.33 18.36 10.91
C ASP A 275 20.24 17.52 11.58
N LEU A 276 20.03 16.31 11.06
CA LEU A 276 19.13 15.33 11.65
C LEU A 276 19.65 14.86 13.02
N ALA A 277 20.95 14.57 13.14
CA ALA A 277 21.59 14.20 14.41
C ALA A 277 21.43 15.29 15.47
N LYS A 278 21.69 16.55 15.12
CA LYS A 278 21.47 17.71 16.00
C LYS A 278 20.01 17.81 16.44
N CYS A 279 19.06 17.55 15.54
CA CYS A 279 17.63 17.57 15.84
C CYS A 279 17.22 16.44 16.77
N LEU A 280 17.79 15.25 16.60
CA LEU A 280 17.48 14.07 17.41
C LEU A 280 18.26 14.00 18.73
N ARG A 281 19.28 14.85 18.92
CA ARG A 281 20.11 14.88 20.13
C ARG A 281 19.27 14.98 21.41
N GLY A 282 19.49 14.04 22.32
CA GLY A 282 18.80 13.96 23.61
C GLY A 282 17.33 13.53 23.52
N LYS A 283 16.86 13.04 22.37
CA LYS A 283 15.50 12.54 22.17
C LYS A 283 15.50 11.00 22.11
N ARG A 284 14.41 10.40 22.59
CA ARG A 284 14.12 8.98 22.40
C ARG A 284 13.09 8.84 21.29
N LEU A 285 13.43 8.09 20.24
CA LEU A 285 12.54 7.82 19.13
C LEU A 285 11.94 6.42 19.29
N TYR A 286 10.62 6.35 19.33
CA TYR A 286 9.88 5.09 19.31
C TYR A 286 9.24 4.93 17.94
N MET A 287 9.56 3.84 17.25
CA MET A 287 9.11 3.59 15.88
C MET A 287 8.22 2.36 15.86
N TYR A 288 6.96 2.55 15.44
CA TYR A 288 5.97 1.49 15.31
C TYR A 288 5.41 1.53 13.89
N GLY A 289 5.42 0.40 13.20
CA GLY A 289 4.79 0.28 11.90
C GLY A 289 5.30 -0.91 11.11
N ASP A 290 5.09 -0.85 9.80
CA ASP A 290 5.36 -1.93 8.87
C ASP A 290 6.82 -1.92 8.34
N SER A 291 7.05 -2.61 7.22
CA SER A 291 8.35 -2.66 6.56
C SER A 291 8.89 -1.30 6.14
N THR A 292 8.04 -0.27 5.98
CA THR A 292 8.44 1.11 5.69
C THR A 292 9.11 1.73 6.92
N ILE A 293 8.52 1.55 8.10
CA ILE A 293 9.12 2.04 9.36
C ILE A 293 10.43 1.31 9.67
N ARG A 294 10.53 0.03 9.34
CA ARG A 294 11.81 -0.70 9.43
C ARG A 294 12.89 -0.10 8.52
N GLN A 295 12.55 0.32 7.30
CA GLN A 295 13.51 0.99 6.41
C GLN A 295 13.99 2.31 6.98
N TRP A 296 13.08 3.12 7.55
CA TRP A 296 13.44 4.34 8.27
C TRP A 296 14.35 4.07 9.45
N PHE A 297 14.06 3.05 10.27
CA PHE A 297 14.91 2.66 11.39
C PHE A 297 16.33 2.34 10.91
N LEU A 298 16.45 1.47 9.90
CA LEU A 298 17.75 1.08 9.33
C LEU A 298 18.50 2.29 8.77
N HIS A 299 17.83 3.17 8.02
CA HIS A 299 18.42 4.38 7.48
C HIS A 299 18.96 5.30 8.59
N LEU A 300 18.15 5.57 9.63
CA LEU A 300 18.55 6.41 10.76
C LEU A 300 19.73 5.81 11.50
N THR A 301 19.69 4.51 11.84
CA THR A 301 20.79 3.86 12.56
C THR A 301 22.10 3.78 11.78
N ALA A 302 22.04 3.84 10.44
CA ALA A 302 23.23 3.79 9.60
C ALA A 302 23.86 5.17 9.33
N HIS A 303 23.07 6.25 9.40
CA HIS A 303 23.51 7.59 8.98
C HIS A 303 23.51 8.64 10.09
N VAL A 304 22.76 8.41 11.17
CA VAL A 304 22.70 9.30 12.33
C VAL A 304 23.56 8.70 13.45
N PRO A 305 24.65 9.36 13.86
CA PRO A 305 25.54 8.88 14.93
C PRO A 305 24.90 8.91 16.32
#